data_AF-A0A482ZC93-F1
#
_entry.id   AF-A0A482ZC93-F1
#
_cell.length_a   1.000
_cell.length_b   1.000
_cell.length_c   1.000
_cell.angle_alpha   90.00
_cell.angle_beta   90.00
_cell.angle_gamma   90.00
#
_symmetry.space_group_name_H-M   'P 1'
#
loop_
_entity.id
_entity.type
_entity.pdbx_description
1 polymer ?
#
loop_
_entity_poly.entity_id
_entity_poly.type
_entity_poly.pdbx_seq_one_letter_code
_entity_poly.pdbx_strand_id
1 'polypeptide(L)'
;MPHTWTYEDDVLTFYIYRYEADDFISLNSVARHIGFNDTGSLKMRVKNFQAVDGKIGGLENYAQLTEQVYNEYQSVSQETHREKCLKIMEIA
;
A
#
# COMPACT_ATOMS: atom_id res chain seq x y z
N MET A 1 8.80 15.03 -10.95
CA MET A 1 7.90 14.29 -11.87
C MET A 1 6.83 13.62 -11.03
N PRO A 2 5.60 13.45 -11.55
CA PRO A 2 4.62 12.59 -10.88
C PRO A 2 5.19 11.16 -10.84
N HIS A 3 5.10 10.53 -9.67
CA HIS A 3 5.49 9.13 -9.51
C HIS A 3 4.55 8.23 -10.31
N THR A 4 5.12 7.28 -11.06
CA THR A 4 4.34 6.21 -11.68
C THR A 4 4.15 5.12 -10.64
N TRP A 5 2.95 5.06 -10.08
CA TRP A 5 2.61 4.04 -9.09
C TRP A 5 2.70 2.64 -9.67
N THR A 6 3.34 1.75 -8.90
CA THR A 6 3.56 0.36 -9.24
C THR A 6 2.66 -0.55 -8.41
N TYR A 7 2.59 -1.82 -8.83
CA TYR A 7 1.96 -2.86 -8.03
C TYR A 7 2.64 -3.01 -6.66
N GLU A 8 3.97 -2.93 -6.60
CA GLU A 8 4.74 -3.06 -5.36
C GLU A 8 4.45 -1.92 -4.38
N ASP A 9 4.27 -0.69 -4.86
CA ASP A 9 3.85 0.44 -4.01
C ASP A 9 2.48 0.18 -3.36
N ASP A 10 1.55 -0.38 -4.14
CA ASP A 10 0.21 -0.73 -3.65
C ASP A 10 0.29 -1.92 -2.68
N VAL A 11 1.17 -2.92 -2.89
CA VAL A 11 1.42 -4.01 -1.93
C VAL A 11 1.92 -3.47 -0.58
N LEU A 12 2.90 -2.56 -0.60
CA LEU A 12 3.42 -1.91 0.61
C LEU A 12 2.35 -1.08 1.31
N THR A 13 1.56 -0.32 0.54
CA THR A 13 0.53 0.55 1.10
C THR A 13 -0.67 -0.25 1.64
N PHE A 14 -0.99 -1.39 1.00
CA PHE A 14 -2.04 -2.29 1.46
C PHE A 14 -1.69 -2.91 2.82
N TYR A 15 -0.41 -3.22 3.07
CA TYR A 15 0.04 -3.74 4.37
C TYR A 15 -0.29 -2.76 5.49
N ILE A 16 0.08 -1.49 5.30
CA ILE A 16 -0.20 -0.40 6.25
C ILE A 16 -1.70 -0.25 6.47
N TYR A 17 -2.50 -0.33 5.40
CA TYR A 17 -3.96 -0.27 5.50
C TYR A 17 -4.55 -1.42 6.32
N ARG A 18 -4.05 -2.65 6.13
CA ARG A 18 -4.68 -3.86 6.64
C ARG A 18 -4.28 -4.24 8.06
N TYR A 19 -3.01 -4.01 8.42
CA TYR A 19 -2.40 -4.49 9.67
C TYR A 19 -1.79 -3.38 10.53
N GLU A 20 -1.97 -2.12 10.12
CA GLU A 20 -1.31 -0.95 10.71
C GLU A 20 0.21 -0.91 10.42
N ALA A 21 0.81 0.25 10.63
CA ALA A 21 2.25 0.44 10.41
C ALA A 21 3.07 -0.24 11.50
N ASP A 22 4.24 -0.76 11.14
CA ASP A 22 5.26 -1.22 12.08
C ASP A 22 6.59 -0.45 11.93
N ASP A 23 7.59 -0.80 12.73
CA ASP A 23 8.89 -0.13 12.76
C ASP A 23 9.63 -0.14 11.41
N PHE A 24 9.35 -1.13 10.56
CA PHE A 24 9.99 -1.32 9.26
C PHE A 24 9.08 -0.85 8.12
N ILE A 25 7.79 -1.16 8.19
CA ILE A 25 6.80 -0.87 7.16
C ILE A 25 5.84 0.20 7.69
N SER A 26 6.20 1.45 7.44
CA SER A 26 5.44 2.64 7.80
C SER A 26 5.27 3.55 6.59
N LEU A 27 4.32 4.50 6.67
CA LEU A 27 4.15 5.48 5.58
C LEU A 27 5.45 6.23 5.28
N ASN A 28 6.27 6.52 6.30
CA ASN A 28 7.53 7.23 6.12
C ASN A 28 8.61 6.36 5.46
N SER A 29 8.73 5.09 5.88
CA SER A 29 9.73 4.19 5.29
C SER A 29 9.36 3.82 3.86
N VAL A 30 8.07 3.57 3.58
CA VAL A 30 7.56 3.37 2.22
C VAL A 30 7.79 4.61 1.37
N ALA A 31 7.40 5.81 1.83
CA ALA A 31 7.61 7.05 1.09
C ALA A 31 9.08 7.22 0.67
N ARG A 32 10.01 7.01 1.62
CA ARG A 32 11.44 7.10 1.34
C ARG A 32 11.89 6.06 0.32
N HIS A 33 11.43 4.82 0.45
CA HIS A 33 11.77 3.74 -0.48
C HIS A 33 11.31 4.05 -1.91
N ILE A 34 10.09 4.57 -2.07
CA ILE A 34 9.52 4.91 -3.39
C ILE A 34 9.94 6.30 -3.91
N GLY A 35 10.86 6.99 -3.21
CA GLY A 35 11.43 8.28 -3.65
C GLY A 35 10.57 9.52 -3.36
N PHE A 36 9.61 9.43 -2.43
CA PHE A 36 8.81 10.56 -1.96
C PHE A 36 9.39 11.23 -0.71
N ASN A 37 9.16 12.54 -0.61
CA ASN A 37 9.50 13.34 0.57
C ASN A 37 8.30 13.52 1.54
N ASP A 38 7.10 13.09 1.16
CA ASP A 38 5.89 13.23 1.97
C ASP A 38 5.00 11.96 1.93
N THR A 39 4.13 11.84 2.93
CA THR A 39 3.21 10.70 3.06
C THR A 39 1.82 10.98 2.51
N GLY A 40 1.55 12.18 2.01
CA GLY A 40 0.22 12.60 1.55
C GLY A 40 -0.28 11.75 0.39
N SER A 41 0.59 11.50 -0.58
CA SER A 41 0.30 10.63 -1.72
C SER A 41 0.02 9.17 -1.32
N LEU A 42 0.73 8.63 -0.34
CA LEU A 42 0.47 7.29 0.21
C LEU A 42 -0.83 7.24 1.02
N LYS A 43 -1.18 8.29 1.77
CA LYS A 43 -2.47 8.37 2.46
C LYS A 43 -3.64 8.35 1.49
N MET A 44 -3.49 8.94 0.31
CA MET A 44 -4.50 8.82 -0.76
C MET A 44 -4.60 7.39 -1.29
N ARG A 45 -3.47 6.67 -1.40
CA ARG A 45 -3.48 5.25 -1.73
C ARG A 45 -4.19 4.38 -0.70
N VAL A 46 -3.99 4.64 0.60
CA VAL A 46 -4.75 3.99 1.68
C VAL A 46 -6.27 4.23 1.51
N LYS A 47 -6.68 5.44 1.14
CA LYS A 47 -8.10 5.73 0.85
C LYS A 47 -8.63 4.94 -0.34
N ASN A 48 -7.84 4.70 -1.39
CA ASN A 48 -8.29 3.85 -2.50
C ASN A 48 -8.65 2.44 -2.00
N PHE A 49 -7.84 1.85 -1.11
CA PHE A 49 -8.17 0.55 -0.52
C PHE A 49 -9.42 0.59 0.37
N GLN A 50 -9.64 1.68 1.12
CA GLN A 50 -10.90 1.88 1.85
C GLN A 50 -12.11 1.91 0.91
N ALA A 51 -11.96 2.45 -0.30
CA ALA A 51 -13.03 2.48 -1.30
C ALA A 51 -13.32 1.10 -1.87
N VAL A 52 -12.27 0.34 -2.20
CA VAL A 52 -12.40 -1.05 -2.69
C VAL A 52 -13.05 -1.94 -1.63
N ASP A 53 -12.68 -1.78 -0.36
CA ASP A 53 -13.29 -2.49 0.79
C ASP A 53 -14.72 -1.99 1.13
N GLY A 54 -15.28 -1.06 0.35
CA GLY A 54 -16.62 -0.53 0.57
C GLY A 54 -16.78 0.34 1.83
N LYS A 55 -15.68 0.71 2.50
CA LYS A 55 -15.69 1.57 3.69
C LYS A 55 -15.94 3.04 3.35
N ILE A 56 -15.65 3.46 2.12
CA ILE A 56 -15.98 4.79 1.59
C ILE A 56 -16.58 4.67 0.19
N GLY A 57 -17.66 5.42 -0.08
CA GLY A 57 -18.26 5.52 -1.41
C GLY A 57 -17.63 6.64 -2.25
N GLY A 58 -17.88 6.64 -3.56
CA GLY A 58 -17.62 7.80 -4.44
C GLY A 58 -16.21 7.91 -5.03
N LEU A 59 -15.34 6.92 -4.82
CA LEU A 59 -14.08 6.81 -5.56
C LEU A 59 -14.25 5.80 -6.69
N GLU A 60 -14.89 6.22 -7.78
CA GLU A 60 -15.15 5.38 -8.97
C GLU A 60 -13.90 5.18 -9.85
N ASN A 61 -12.80 5.90 -9.55
CA ASN A 61 -11.52 5.83 -10.25
C ASN A 61 -10.39 5.29 -9.34
N TYR A 62 -10.66 4.26 -8.51
CA TYR A 62 -9.53 3.54 -7.91
C TYR A 62 -8.71 2.90 -9.03
N ALA A 63 -7.38 2.94 -8.91
CA ALA A 63 -6.50 2.37 -9.93
C ALA A 63 -6.72 0.85 -10.00
N GLN A 64 -6.78 0.26 -11.20
CA GLN A 64 -6.89 -1.20 -11.40
C GLN A 64 -5.86 -1.99 -10.57
N LEU A 65 -4.67 -1.42 -10.37
CA LEU A 65 -3.63 -1.97 -9.50
C LEU A 65 -4.08 -2.14 -8.04
N THR A 66 -4.84 -1.18 -7.50
CA THR A 66 -5.33 -1.22 -6.12
C THR A 66 -6.34 -2.35 -5.94
N GLU A 67 -7.25 -2.54 -6.90
CA GLU A 67 -8.21 -3.65 -6.86
C GLU A 67 -7.51 -4.99 -6.99
N GLN A 68 -6.53 -5.11 -7.89
CA GLN A 68 -5.73 -6.31 -8.03
C GLN A 68 -5.02 -6.68 -6.72
N VAL A 69 -4.29 -5.74 -6.11
CA VAL A 69 -3.59 -5.96 -4.84
C VAL A 69 -4.57 -6.30 -3.72
N TYR A 70 -5.70 -5.60 -3.64
CA TYR A 70 -6.73 -5.89 -2.64
C TYR A 70 -7.21 -7.34 -2.76
N ASN A 71 -7.60 -7.75 -3.98
CA ASN A 71 -8.12 -9.09 -4.22
C ASN A 71 -7.11 -10.19 -3.91
N GLU A 72 -5.83 -9.94 -4.20
CA GLU A 72 -4.74 -10.90 -3.97
C GLU A 72 -4.34 -11.00 -2.48
N TYR A 73 -4.30 -9.88 -1.75
CA TYR A 73 -3.75 -9.86 -0.39
C TYR A 73 -4.80 -9.81 0.72
N GLN A 74 -6.09 -9.57 0.44
CA GLN A 74 -7.13 -9.42 1.48
C GLN A 74 -7.24 -10.62 2.45
N SER A 75 -6.86 -11.81 2.00
CA SER A 75 -6.90 -13.06 2.77
C SER A 75 -5.51 -13.57 3.19
N VAL A 76 -4.44 -12.85 2.85
CA VAL A 76 -3.07 -13.20 3.24
C VAL A 76 -2.89 -12.94 4.75
N SER A 77 -2.01 -13.70 5.41
CA SER A 77 -1.67 -13.44 6.82
C SER A 77 -0.74 -12.23 6.93
N GLN A 78 -0.76 -11.56 8.09
CA GLN A 78 0.15 -10.45 8.36
C GLN A 78 1.62 -10.86 8.16
N GLU A 79 2.02 -12.04 8.64
CA GLU A 79 3.40 -12.55 8.51
C GLU A 79 3.82 -12.71 7.04
N THR A 80 3.01 -13.40 6.23
CA THR A 80 3.32 -13.61 4.81
C THR A 80 3.36 -12.29 4.03
N HIS A 81 2.43 -11.37 4.30
CA HIS A 81 2.44 -10.06 3.65
C HIS A 81 3.63 -9.21 4.11
N ARG A 82 3.99 -9.27 5.39
CA ARG A 82 5.17 -8.60 5.95
C ARG A 82 6.45 -9.07 5.27
N GLU A 83 6.66 -10.38 5.15
CA GLU A 83 7.82 -10.94 4.45
C GLU A 83 7.92 -10.43 3.00
N LYS A 84 6.79 -10.35 2.30
CA LYS A 84 6.75 -9.81 0.94
C LYS A 84 7.15 -8.33 0.89
N CYS A 85 6.65 -7.52 1.83
CA CYS A 85 6.99 -6.11 1.94
C CYS A 85 8.48 -5.89 2.22
N LEU A 86 9.06 -6.67 3.14
CA LEU A 86 10.49 -6.60 3.46
C LEU A 86 11.38 -6.93 2.25
N LYS A 87 10.98 -7.94 1.45
CA LYS A 87 11.67 -8.28 0.20
C LYS A 87 11.60 -7.16 -0.83
N ILE A 88 10.44 -6.51 -0.99
CA ILE A 88 10.27 -5.35 -1.88
C ILE A 88 11.19 -4.20 -1.43
N MET A 89 11.24 -3.94 -0.13
CA MET A 89 12.03 -2.84 0.43
C MET A 89 13.53 -3.14 0.54
N GLU A 90 13.98 -4.34 0.12
CA GLU A 90 15.36 -4.82 0.24
C GLU A 90 15.90 -4.78 1.69
N ILE A 91 15.00 -4.92 2.67
CA ILE A 91 15.32 -5.02 4.10
C ILE A 91 15.33 -6.52 4.44
N ALA A 92 16.49 -7.15 4.27
CA ALA A 92 16.72 -8.55 4.66
C ALA A 92 17.52 -8.61 5.97
#